data_AF-A0A2W0H487-F1
#
_entry.id   AF-A0A2W0H487-F1
#
_cell.length_a   1.000
_cell.length_b   1.000
_cell.length_c   1.000
_cell.angle_alpha   90.00
_cell.angle_beta   90.00
_cell.angle_gamma   90.00
#
_symmetry.space_group_name_H-M   'P 1'
#
loop_
_entity.id
_entity.type
_entity.pdbx_description
1 polymer ?
#
loop_
_entity_poly.entity_id
_entity_poly.type
_entity_poly.pdbx_seq_one_letter_code
_entity_poly.pdbx_strand_id
1 'polypeptide(L)'
;MGFLLEYQWEIFIFAEIISVLALLLFGFFRYFLMKKKVGLLFIFAFLALVLLEAVLGFIIYDHTGEFSTFQLVITIFVLYAFTFGIVDFLRLDRWMRQKIGKWRGVELLSEKDYERIKRNNDPRHKAKKYRRSSAIHLVIFLTAQVIFWSMGTGSLQEMIGYATDFSWVEAGTAEHSPYPNETLYSIGMIWCVVFIVDLIYSWSYTFFPAK
;
A
#
# COMPACT_ATOMS: atom_id res chain seq x y z
N MET A 1 -30.61 -5.52 7.47
CA MET A 1 -29.73 -4.35 7.35
C MET A 1 -29.04 -3.98 8.65
N GLY A 2 -29.78 -3.88 9.77
CA GLY A 2 -29.19 -3.64 11.10
C GLY A 2 -28.02 -4.57 11.43
N PHE A 3 -28.17 -5.87 11.17
CA PHE A 3 -27.09 -6.85 11.36
C PHE A 3 -25.79 -6.53 10.59
N LEU A 4 -25.88 -6.09 9.34
CA LEU A 4 -24.68 -5.76 8.54
C LEU A 4 -23.98 -4.51 9.08
N LEU A 5 -24.74 -3.52 9.56
CA LEU A 5 -24.19 -2.29 10.14
C LEU A 5 -23.61 -2.55 11.54
N GLU A 6 -24.30 -3.35 12.34
CA GLU A 6 -23.90 -3.72 13.70
C GLU A 6 -22.62 -4.56 13.71
N TYR A 7 -22.51 -5.53 12.79
CA TYR A 7 -21.38 -6.45 12.72
C TYR A 7 -20.41 -6.19 11.55
N GLN A 8 -20.41 -4.97 11.00
CA GLN A 8 -19.60 -4.63 9.82
C GLN A 8 -18.10 -4.92 10.02
N TRP A 9 -17.58 -4.64 11.22
CA TRP A 9 -16.18 -4.86 11.57
C TRP A 9 -15.85 -6.34 11.72
N GLU A 10 -16.72 -7.09 12.38
CA GLU A 10 -16.58 -8.52 12.60
C GLU A 10 -16.62 -9.29 11.28
N ILE A 11 -17.55 -8.93 10.39
CA ILE A 11 -17.66 -9.51 9.05
C ILE A 11 -16.39 -9.22 8.25
N PHE A 12 -15.91 -7.97 8.28
CA PHE A 12 -14.67 -7.58 7.59
C PHE A 12 -13.45 -8.35 8.13
N ILE A 13 -13.24 -8.37 9.45
CA ILE A 13 -12.12 -9.08 10.08
C ILE A 13 -12.18 -10.58 9.79
N PHE A 14 -13.38 -11.16 9.82
CA PHE A 14 -13.57 -12.58 9.52
C PHE A 14 -13.23 -12.89 8.04
N ALA A 15 -13.68 -12.05 7.11
CA ALA A 15 -13.34 -12.16 5.70
C ALA A 15 -11.82 -12.07 5.49
N GLU A 16 -11.15 -11.11 6.14
CA GLU A 16 -9.70 -10.95 6.11
C GLU A 16 -8.95 -12.19 6.60
N ILE A 17 -9.37 -12.77 7.73
CA ILE A 17 -8.76 -14.01 8.26
C ILE A 17 -8.89 -15.14 7.25
N ILE A 18 -10.06 -15.32 6.64
CA ILE A 18 -10.28 -16.36 5.62
C ILE A 18 -9.46 -16.05 4.37
N SER A 19 -9.38 -14.79 3.94
CA SER A 19 -8.57 -14.33 2.82
C SER A 19 -7.10 -14.69 3.01
N VAL A 20 -6.54 -14.43 4.19
CA VAL A 20 -5.17 -14.80 4.55
C VAL A 20 -4.99 -16.32 4.54
N LEU A 21 -5.91 -17.09 5.13
CA LEU A 21 -5.88 -18.55 5.10
C LEU A 21 -5.93 -19.10 3.66
N ALA A 22 -6.75 -18.51 2.80
CA ALA A 22 -6.81 -18.86 1.38
C ALA A 22 -5.46 -18.62 0.68
N LEU A 23 -4.79 -17.50 0.94
CA LEU A 23 -3.46 -17.24 0.38
C LEU A 23 -2.39 -18.24 0.88
N LEU A 24 -2.45 -18.63 2.16
CA LEU A 24 -1.55 -19.64 2.72
C LEU A 24 -1.78 -21.01 2.07
N LEU A 25 -3.04 -21.42 1.94
CA LEU A 25 -3.42 -22.66 1.28
C LEU A 25 -3.04 -22.65 -0.20
N PHE A 26 -3.24 -21.53 -0.89
CA PHE A 26 -2.74 -21.34 -2.26
C PHE A 26 -1.24 -21.64 -2.35
N GLY A 27 -0.43 -21.03 -1.47
CA GLY A 27 1.01 -21.23 -1.45
C GLY A 27 1.39 -22.69 -1.17
N PHE A 28 0.75 -23.29 -0.17
CA PHE A 28 0.96 -24.70 0.19
C PHE A 28 0.65 -25.65 -0.98
N PHE A 29 -0.54 -25.57 -1.56
CA PHE A 29 -0.94 -26.45 -2.65
C PHE A 29 -0.14 -26.22 -3.93
N ARG A 30 0.20 -24.97 -4.24
CA ARG A 30 0.94 -24.62 -5.46
C ARG A 30 2.40 -25.05 -5.40
N TYR A 31 3.10 -24.78 -4.30
CA TYR A 31 4.55 -24.94 -4.24
C TYR A 31 4.98 -26.21 -3.49
N PHE A 32 4.30 -26.56 -2.40
CA PHE A 32 4.64 -27.75 -1.62
C PHE A 32 4.08 -29.02 -2.28
N LEU A 33 2.77 -29.04 -2.56
CA LEU A 33 2.10 -30.20 -3.16
C LEU A 33 2.13 -30.24 -4.70
N MET A 34 2.59 -29.17 -5.36
CA MET A 34 2.63 -29.03 -6.83
C MET A 34 1.26 -29.18 -7.53
N LYS A 35 0.16 -28.99 -6.81
CA LYS A 35 -1.22 -29.11 -7.32
C LYS A 35 -1.73 -27.74 -7.78
N LYS A 36 -1.22 -27.28 -8.92
CA LYS A 36 -1.53 -25.95 -9.50
C LYS A 36 -3.03 -25.66 -9.61
N LYS A 37 -3.83 -26.64 -10.06
CA LYS A 37 -5.29 -26.50 -10.23
C LYS A 37 -6.02 -26.25 -8.90
N VAL A 38 -5.60 -26.93 -7.83
CA VAL A 38 -6.18 -26.77 -6.49
C VAL A 38 -5.75 -25.43 -5.89
N GLY A 39 -4.50 -25.03 -6.10
CA GLY A 39 -4.03 -23.68 -5.73
C GLY A 39 -4.89 -22.58 -6.36
N LEU A 40 -5.26 -22.70 -7.64
CA LEU A 40 -6.09 -21.70 -8.31
C LEU A 40 -7.45 -21.47 -7.62
N LEU A 41 -8.05 -22.52 -7.04
CA LEU A 41 -9.30 -22.38 -6.29
C LEU A 41 -9.15 -21.41 -5.11
N PHE A 42 -8.03 -21.49 -4.38
CA PHE A 42 -7.77 -20.60 -3.25
C PHE A 42 -7.46 -19.16 -3.67
N ILE A 43 -6.87 -18.94 -4.84
CA ILE A 43 -6.73 -17.60 -5.43
C ILE A 43 -8.09 -17.02 -5.78
N PHE A 44 -8.97 -17.81 -6.41
CA PHE A 44 -10.32 -17.34 -6.71
C PHE A 44 -11.14 -17.08 -5.45
N ALA A 45 -10.99 -17.91 -4.41
CA ALA A 45 -11.62 -17.69 -3.11
C ALA A 45 -11.14 -16.38 -2.47
N PHE A 46 -9.83 -16.12 -2.46
CA PHE A 46 -9.26 -14.85 -2.00
C PHE A 46 -9.84 -13.65 -2.77
N LEU A 47 -9.86 -13.70 -4.10
CA LEU A 47 -10.40 -12.60 -4.92
C LEU A 47 -11.90 -12.38 -4.69
N ALA A 48 -12.66 -13.46 -4.47
CA ALA A 48 -14.08 -13.38 -4.16
C ALA A 48 -14.34 -12.73 -2.79
N LEU A 49 -13.50 -13.01 -1.79
CA LEU A 49 -13.58 -12.39 -0.46
C LEU A 49 -13.26 -10.89 -0.51
N VAL A 50 -12.20 -10.50 -1.21
CA VAL A 50 -11.85 -9.08 -1.42
C VAL A 50 -12.99 -8.34 -2.15
N LEU A 51 -13.62 -8.99 -3.15
CA LEU A 51 -14.77 -8.40 -3.82
C LEU A 51 -15.97 -8.26 -2.88
N LEU A 52 -16.20 -9.25 -2.01
CA LEU A 52 -17.26 -9.21 -1.00
C LEU A 52 -17.05 -8.08 -0.01
N GLU A 53 -15.81 -7.83 0.44
CA GLU A 53 -15.48 -6.68 1.30
C GLU A 53 -15.76 -5.36 0.60
N ALA A 54 -15.39 -5.22 -0.68
CA ALA A 54 -15.70 -4.02 -1.45
C ALA A 54 -17.22 -3.79 -1.57
N VAL A 55 -17.99 -4.87 -1.81
CA VAL A 55 -19.45 -4.83 -1.87
C VAL A 55 -20.05 -4.48 -0.51
N LEU A 56 -19.51 -5.02 0.59
CA LEU A 56 -19.95 -4.68 1.95
C LEU A 56 -19.77 -3.18 2.24
N GLY A 57 -18.60 -2.63 1.91
CA GLY A 57 -18.33 -1.19 2.07
C GLY A 57 -19.28 -0.32 1.23
N PHE A 58 -19.56 -0.72 0.00
CA PHE A 58 -20.52 -0.04 -0.86
C PHE A 58 -21.95 -0.08 -0.29
N ILE A 59 -22.42 -1.25 0.13
CA ILE A 59 -23.75 -1.44 0.71
C ILE A 59 -23.93 -0.58 1.96
N ILE A 60 -22.91 -0.51 2.82
CA ILE A 60 -22.98 0.31 4.04
C ILE A 60 -23.03 1.79 3.68
N TYR A 61 -22.21 2.25 2.72
CA TYR A 61 -22.25 3.62 2.24
C TYR A 61 -23.60 4.00 1.62
N ASP A 62 -24.17 3.14 0.79
CA ASP A 62 -25.48 3.36 0.16
C ASP A 62 -26.59 3.56 1.21
N HIS A 63 -26.49 2.85 2.34
CA HIS A 63 -27.45 2.95 3.43
C HIS A 63 -27.22 4.10 4.41
N THR A 64 -25.96 4.45 4.70
CA THR A 64 -25.65 5.54 5.65
C THR A 64 -25.62 6.90 4.97
N GLY A 65 -25.30 6.96 3.68
CA GLY A 65 -25.00 8.21 2.96
C GLY A 65 -23.70 8.89 3.41
N GLU A 66 -23.02 8.33 4.42
CA GLU A 66 -21.86 8.91 5.08
C GLU A 66 -20.60 8.08 4.81
N PHE A 67 -19.51 8.77 4.47
CA PHE A 67 -18.20 8.16 4.35
C PHE A 67 -17.57 8.04 5.74
N SER A 68 -17.78 6.90 6.40
CA SER A 68 -17.25 6.66 7.75
C SER A 68 -15.83 6.10 7.74
N THR A 69 -15.22 5.96 8.93
CA THR A 69 -13.93 5.30 9.11
C THR A 69 -13.91 3.88 8.53
N PHE A 70 -15.03 3.16 8.56
CA PHE A 70 -15.13 1.83 7.98
C PHE A 70 -14.95 1.84 6.45
N GLN A 71 -15.60 2.78 5.75
CA GLN A 71 -15.42 2.96 4.30
C GLN A 71 -14.00 3.37 3.96
N LEU A 72 -13.37 4.23 4.77
CA LEU A 72 -11.97 4.61 4.59
C LEU A 72 -11.06 3.38 4.66
N VAL A 73 -11.21 2.54 5.68
CA VAL A 73 -10.43 1.31 5.84
C VAL A 73 -10.63 0.36 4.67
N ILE A 74 -11.88 0.04 4.29
CA ILE A 74 -12.16 -0.84 3.13
C ILE A 74 -11.55 -0.26 1.87
N THR A 75 -11.68 1.05 1.63
CA THR A 75 -11.13 1.70 0.44
C THR A 75 -9.62 1.51 0.36
N ILE A 76 -8.90 1.66 1.47
CA ILE A 76 -7.45 1.43 1.53
C ILE A 76 -7.12 -0.04 1.20
N PHE A 77 -7.83 -1.00 1.79
CA PHE A 77 -7.61 -2.43 1.54
C PHE A 77 -7.87 -2.81 0.07
N VAL A 78 -9.00 -2.35 -0.48
CA VAL A 78 -9.37 -2.58 -1.88
C VAL A 78 -8.35 -1.95 -2.83
N LEU A 79 -7.98 -0.69 -2.60
CA LEU A 79 -6.93 -0.02 -3.39
C LEU A 79 -5.61 -0.78 -3.31
N TYR A 80 -5.21 -1.22 -2.12
CA TYR A 80 -4.00 -2.01 -1.94
C TYR A 80 -4.07 -3.32 -2.73
N ALA A 81 -5.18 -4.06 -2.66
CA ALA A 81 -5.37 -5.32 -3.40
C ALA A 81 -5.22 -5.14 -4.92
N PHE A 82 -5.81 -4.08 -5.49
CA PHE A 82 -5.75 -3.79 -6.93
C PHE A 82 -4.42 -3.17 -7.40
N THR A 83 -3.70 -2.47 -6.53
CA THR A 83 -2.45 -1.77 -6.89
C THR A 83 -1.21 -2.58 -6.52
N PHE A 84 -0.86 -2.56 -5.24
CA PHE A 84 0.35 -3.18 -4.70
C PHE A 84 0.23 -4.70 -4.60
N GLY A 85 -0.97 -5.22 -4.34
CA GLY A 85 -1.24 -6.64 -4.15
C GLY A 85 -0.73 -7.51 -5.31
N ILE A 86 -0.97 -7.11 -6.56
CA ILE A 86 -0.53 -7.89 -7.73
C ILE A 86 1.01 -7.94 -7.83
N VAL A 87 1.67 -6.80 -7.67
CA VAL A 87 3.13 -6.71 -7.80
C VAL A 87 3.82 -7.46 -6.67
N ASP A 88 3.31 -7.34 -5.45
CA ASP A 88 3.84 -8.03 -4.28
C ASP A 88 3.58 -9.53 -4.35
N PHE A 89 2.42 -9.95 -4.85
CA PHE A 89 2.13 -11.35 -5.13
C PHE A 89 3.12 -11.96 -6.14
N LEU A 90 3.48 -11.24 -7.21
CA LEU A 90 4.49 -11.70 -8.17
C LEU A 90 5.92 -11.75 -7.59
N ARG A 91 6.22 -10.94 -6.57
CA ARG A 91 7.49 -11.03 -5.82
C ARG A 91 7.47 -12.24 -4.89
N LEU A 92 6.37 -12.42 -4.16
CA LEU A 92 6.14 -13.55 -3.27
C LEU A 92 6.19 -14.88 -4.04
N ASP A 93 5.53 -14.99 -5.19
CA ASP A 93 5.55 -16.21 -6.03
C ASP A 93 6.99 -16.61 -6.41
N ARG A 94 7.83 -15.64 -6.79
CA ARG A 94 9.24 -15.90 -7.12
C ARG A 94 10.05 -16.30 -5.90
N TRP A 95 9.87 -15.59 -4.78
CA TRP A 95 10.55 -15.92 -3.52
C TRP A 95 10.18 -17.32 -3.01
N MET A 96 8.89 -17.68 -3.08
CA MET A 96 8.39 -19.00 -2.69
C MET A 96 8.98 -20.10 -3.57
N ARG A 97 8.97 -19.93 -4.91
CA ARG A 97 9.60 -20.88 -5.84
C ARG A 97 11.09 -21.06 -5.56
N GLN A 98 11.80 -19.95 -5.29
CA GLN A 98 13.21 -20.00 -4.94
C GLN A 98 13.45 -20.77 -3.63
N LYS A 99 12.70 -20.45 -2.58
CA LYS A 99 12.90 -21.03 -1.24
C LYS A 99 12.51 -22.51 -1.20
N ILE A 100 11.34 -22.84 -1.74
CA ILE A 100 10.82 -24.22 -1.75
C ILE A 100 11.57 -25.07 -2.77
N GLY A 101 11.95 -24.53 -3.92
CA GLY A 101 12.79 -25.22 -4.91
C GLY A 101 14.13 -25.64 -4.30
N LYS A 102 14.83 -24.71 -3.64
CA LYS A 102 16.07 -25.01 -2.90
C LYS A 102 15.86 -26.06 -1.80
N TRP A 103 14.79 -25.94 -1.03
CA TRP A 103 14.50 -26.89 0.06
C TRP A 103 14.22 -28.31 -0.46
N ARG A 104 13.60 -28.43 -1.63
CA ARG A 104 13.25 -29.71 -2.26
C ARG A 104 14.30 -30.22 -3.25
N GLY A 105 15.37 -29.47 -3.50
CA GLY A 105 16.37 -29.80 -4.52
C GLY A 105 15.83 -29.81 -5.96
N VAL A 106 14.76 -29.07 -6.24
CA VAL A 106 14.15 -28.98 -7.57
C VAL A 106 14.22 -27.56 -8.11
N GLU A 107 14.54 -27.41 -9.40
CA GLU A 107 14.57 -26.10 -10.05
C GLU A 107 13.13 -25.66 -10.40
N LEU A 108 12.68 -24.57 -9.77
CA LEU A 108 11.34 -24.00 -9.96
C LEU A 108 11.38 -22.61 -10.61
N LEU A 109 12.57 -22.01 -10.72
CA LEU A 109 12.79 -20.73 -11.37
C LEU A 109 13.19 -20.94 -12.83
N SER A 110 12.73 -20.04 -13.69
CA SER A 110 13.20 -20.00 -15.08
C SER A 110 14.49 -19.17 -15.19
N GLU A 111 15.24 -19.33 -16.28
CA GLU A 111 16.39 -18.47 -16.60
C GLU A 111 16.04 -16.97 -16.55
N LYS A 112 14.86 -16.60 -17.06
CA LYS A 112 14.35 -15.23 -17.00
C LYS A 112 14.16 -14.73 -15.57
N ASP A 113 13.79 -15.61 -14.63
CA ASP A 113 13.67 -15.24 -13.22
C ASP A 113 15.03 -14.96 -12.60
N TYR A 114 16.05 -15.78 -12.93
CA TYR A 114 17.43 -15.56 -12.50
C TYR A 114 18.03 -14.26 -13.05
N GLU A 115 17.82 -13.97 -14.34
CA GLU A 115 18.22 -12.69 -14.94
C GLU A 115 17.58 -11.50 -14.21
N ARG A 116 16.29 -11.61 -13.89
CA ARG A 116 15.55 -10.57 -13.17
C ARG A 116 16.05 -10.39 -11.74
N ILE A 117 16.40 -11.47 -11.05
CA ILE A 117 17.02 -11.43 -9.71
C ILE A 117 18.39 -10.75 -9.80
N LYS A 118 19.24 -11.14 -10.75
CA LYS A 118 20.57 -10.56 -10.97
C LYS A 118 20.48 -9.06 -11.27
N ARG A 119 19.60 -8.67 -12.19
CA ARG A 119 19.35 -7.25 -12.50
C ARG A 119 18.81 -6.48 -11.31
N ASN A 120 17.89 -7.06 -10.55
CA ASN A 120 17.35 -6.41 -9.35
C ASN A 120 18.40 -6.31 -8.24
N ASN A 121 19.44 -7.15 -8.23
CA ASN A 121 20.53 -7.12 -7.26
C ASN A 121 21.67 -6.17 -7.66
N ASP A 122 21.80 -5.82 -8.94
CA ASP A 122 22.77 -4.83 -9.41
C ASP A 122 22.58 -3.47 -8.69
N PRO A 123 23.60 -2.99 -7.95
CA PRO A 123 23.54 -1.72 -7.23
C PRO A 123 23.18 -0.53 -8.12
N ARG A 124 23.69 -0.49 -9.37
CA ARG A 124 23.39 0.60 -10.31
C ARG A 124 21.93 0.60 -10.73
N HIS A 125 21.39 -0.59 -10.99
CA HIS A 125 19.98 -0.76 -11.34
C HIS A 125 19.07 -0.40 -10.16
N LYS A 126 19.39 -0.87 -8.94
CA LYS A 126 18.67 -0.49 -7.71
C LYS A 126 18.63 1.02 -7.54
N ALA A 127 19.79 1.67 -7.54
CA ALA A 127 19.87 3.11 -7.34
C ALA A 127 19.04 3.89 -8.38
N LYS A 128 19.13 3.54 -9.67
CA LYS A 128 18.32 4.17 -10.72
C LYS A 128 16.82 3.97 -10.50
N LYS A 129 16.41 2.76 -10.12
CA LYS A 129 15.01 2.42 -9.85
C LYS A 129 14.46 3.23 -8.67
N TYR A 130 15.17 3.25 -7.55
CA TYR A 130 14.73 3.97 -6.35
C TYR A 130 14.71 5.49 -6.54
N ARG A 131 15.66 6.07 -7.29
CA ARG A 131 15.58 7.51 -7.67
C ARG A 131 14.34 7.84 -8.50
N ARG A 132 13.96 6.98 -9.45
CA ARG A 132 12.75 7.18 -10.23
C ARG A 132 11.51 7.05 -9.35
N SER A 133 11.49 6.07 -8.45
CA SER A 133 10.39 5.88 -7.50
C SER A 133 10.23 7.07 -6.57
N SER A 134 11.32 7.57 -6.00
CA SER A 134 11.28 8.73 -5.11
C SER A 134 10.87 10.00 -5.83
N ALA A 135 11.25 10.18 -7.10
CA ALA A 135 10.75 11.29 -7.91
C ALA A 135 9.23 11.22 -8.12
N ILE A 136 8.67 10.02 -8.34
CA ILE A 136 7.21 9.85 -8.45
C ILE A 136 6.53 10.14 -7.12
N HIS A 137 7.04 9.60 -6.00
CA HIS A 137 6.49 9.88 -4.68
C HIS A 137 6.57 11.37 -4.32
N LEU A 138 7.65 12.05 -4.69
CA LEU A 138 7.78 13.50 -4.51
C LEU A 138 6.69 14.26 -5.28
N VAL A 139 6.44 13.92 -6.54
CA VAL A 139 5.40 14.58 -7.34
C VAL A 139 4.01 14.35 -6.75
N ILE A 140 3.70 13.11 -6.34
CA ILE A 140 2.42 12.78 -5.70
C ILE A 140 2.27 13.53 -4.37
N PHE A 141 3.31 13.51 -3.54
CA PHE A 141 3.33 14.19 -2.25
C PHE A 141 3.10 15.70 -2.41
N LEU A 142 3.88 16.37 -3.28
CA LEU A 142 3.72 17.80 -3.53
C LEU A 142 2.32 18.14 -4.06
N THR A 143 1.78 17.32 -4.97
CA THR A 143 0.44 17.53 -5.51
C THR A 143 -0.63 17.40 -4.43
N ALA A 144 -0.55 16.37 -3.59
CA ALA A 144 -1.48 16.18 -2.48
C ALA A 144 -1.40 17.31 -1.45
N GLN A 145 -0.18 17.74 -1.09
CA GLN A 145 0.03 18.85 -0.17
C GLN A 145 -0.55 20.16 -0.70
N VAL A 146 -0.31 20.48 -1.99
CA VAL A 146 -0.92 21.65 -2.63
C VAL A 146 -2.44 21.58 -2.59
N ILE A 147 -3.04 20.40 -2.84
CA ILE A 147 -4.49 20.22 -2.75
C ILE A 147 -4.97 20.48 -1.32
N PHE A 148 -4.36 19.85 -0.32
CA PHE A 148 -4.76 20.03 1.08
C PHE A 148 -4.61 21.49 1.54
N TRP A 149 -3.52 22.15 1.18
CA TRP A 149 -3.26 23.54 1.57
C TRP A 149 -4.17 24.51 0.81
N SER A 150 -4.51 24.22 -0.44
CA SER A 150 -5.47 25.03 -1.20
C SER A 150 -6.88 25.03 -0.60
N MET A 151 -7.21 24.05 0.24
CA MET A 151 -8.48 24.00 0.97
C MET A 151 -8.44 24.83 2.26
N GLY A 152 -7.27 25.04 2.86
CA GLY A 152 -7.09 25.78 4.12
C GLY A 152 -6.60 27.22 3.97
N THR A 153 -5.99 27.57 2.83
CA THR A 153 -5.41 28.89 2.56
C THR A 153 -6.21 29.65 1.51
N GLY A 154 -6.24 30.98 1.61
CA GLY A 154 -6.97 31.85 0.69
C GLY A 154 -6.18 32.26 -0.55
N SER A 155 -4.86 32.04 -0.59
CA SER A 155 -4.02 32.44 -1.72
C SER A 155 -2.72 31.64 -1.82
N LEU A 156 -2.10 31.67 -3.02
CA LEU A 156 -0.76 31.11 -3.23
C LEU A 156 0.31 31.81 -2.38
N GLN A 157 0.15 33.11 -2.13
CA GLN A 157 1.10 33.89 -1.32
C GLN A 157 1.13 33.39 0.13
N GLU A 158 -0.04 33.05 0.67
CA GLU A 158 -0.19 32.48 2.01
C GLU A 158 0.41 31.08 2.11
N MET A 159 0.18 30.21 1.10
CA MET A 159 0.84 28.89 1.04
C MET A 159 2.37 29.00 1.03
N ILE A 160 2.92 29.97 0.28
CA ILE A 160 4.36 30.22 0.27
C ILE A 160 4.84 30.68 1.66
N GLY A 161 4.04 31.49 2.36
CA GLY A 161 4.30 31.87 3.76
C GLY A 161 4.55 30.64 4.64
N TYR A 162 3.59 29.72 4.67
CA TYR A 162 3.69 28.45 5.43
C TYR A 162 4.81 27.51 4.95
N ALA A 163 5.25 27.61 3.69
CA ALA A 163 6.39 26.84 3.18
C ALA A 163 7.75 27.41 3.60
N THR A 164 7.80 28.70 3.96
CA THR A 164 9.02 29.39 4.39
C THR A 164 9.12 29.58 5.90
N ASP A 165 7.99 29.61 6.59
CA ASP A 165 7.89 29.64 8.05
C ASP A 165 7.34 28.31 8.57
N PHE A 166 8.11 27.65 9.43
CA PHE A 166 7.77 26.35 10.03
C PHE A 166 7.21 26.48 11.46
N SER A 167 6.94 27.70 11.95
CA SER A 167 6.37 27.95 13.28
C SER A 167 5.07 27.17 13.54
N TRP A 168 4.26 26.98 12.50
CA TRP A 168 3.02 26.20 12.55
C TRP A 168 3.22 24.72 12.88
N VAL A 169 4.40 24.16 12.57
CA VAL A 169 4.75 22.78 12.92
C VAL A 169 4.94 22.66 14.43
N GLU A 170 5.57 23.65 15.06
CA GLU A 170 5.79 23.72 16.50
C GLU A 170 4.48 23.97 17.26
N ALA A 171 3.56 24.74 16.68
CA ALA A 171 2.25 25.02 17.24
C ALA A 171 1.36 23.77 17.39
N GLY A 172 1.63 22.70 16.62
CA GLY A 172 1.05 21.37 16.84
C GLY A 172 -0.46 21.24 16.60
N THR A 173 -1.10 22.22 15.95
CA THR A 173 -2.56 22.30 15.78
C THR A 173 -2.92 22.75 14.37
N ALA A 174 -4.14 22.39 13.91
CA ALA A 174 -4.58 22.76 12.57
C ALA A 174 -4.86 24.26 12.43
N GLU A 175 -5.30 24.93 13.50
CA GLU A 175 -5.68 26.35 13.50
C GLU A 175 -4.56 27.29 13.04
N HIS A 176 -3.31 26.94 13.34
CA HIS A 176 -2.13 27.72 12.96
C HIS A 176 -1.43 27.17 11.72
N SER A 177 -2.03 26.21 11.02
CA SER A 177 -1.42 25.47 9.92
C SER A 177 -2.06 25.82 8.58
N PRO A 178 -1.45 25.43 7.45
CA PRO A 178 -2.07 25.59 6.13
C PRO A 178 -3.23 24.60 5.88
N TYR A 179 -3.54 23.70 6.82
CA TYR A 179 -4.58 22.68 6.66
C TYR A 179 -5.94 23.18 7.19
N PRO A 180 -7.05 22.83 6.53
CA PRO A 180 -8.38 23.37 6.87
C PRO A 180 -9.01 22.74 8.13
N ASN A 181 -8.49 21.62 8.63
CA ASN A 181 -9.00 20.92 9.81
C ASN A 181 -7.98 19.94 10.39
N GLU A 182 -8.25 19.47 11.61
CA GLU A 182 -7.41 18.53 12.36
C GLU A 182 -7.17 17.20 11.65
N THR A 183 -8.14 16.72 10.87
CA THR A 183 -8.00 15.47 10.12
C THR A 183 -6.95 15.59 9.02
N LEU A 184 -7.04 16.64 8.19
CA LEU A 184 -6.08 16.87 7.12
C LEU A 184 -4.71 17.30 7.66
N TYR A 185 -4.66 18.05 8.75
CA TYR A 185 -3.42 18.33 9.47
C TYR A 185 -2.73 17.03 9.91
N SER A 186 -3.45 16.15 10.61
CA SER A 186 -2.90 14.87 11.10
C SER A 186 -2.42 13.97 9.96
N ILE A 187 -3.24 13.82 8.91
CA ILE A 187 -2.87 13.04 7.72
C ILE A 187 -1.63 13.65 7.03
N GLY A 188 -1.61 14.96 6.84
CA GLY A 188 -0.52 15.69 6.20
C GLY A 188 0.78 15.54 6.98
N MET A 189 0.76 15.69 8.31
CA MET A 189 1.93 15.55 9.18
C MET A 189 2.48 14.13 9.19
N ILE A 190 1.63 13.11 9.32
CA ILE A 190 2.06 11.70 9.24
C ILE A 190 2.67 11.43 7.86
N TRP A 191 2.05 11.92 6.79
CA TRP A 191 2.55 11.71 5.44
C TRP A 191 3.89 12.43 5.22
N CYS A 192 4.09 13.63 5.77
CA CYS A 192 5.40 14.30 5.75
C CYS A 192 6.51 13.42 6.35
N VAL A 193 6.27 12.84 7.52
CA VAL A 193 7.25 11.95 8.19
C VAL A 193 7.51 10.71 7.34
N VAL A 194 6.47 10.04 6.87
CA VAL A 194 6.59 8.84 6.00
C VAL A 194 7.35 9.17 4.72
N PHE A 195 7.08 10.32 4.11
CA PHE A 195 7.74 10.78 2.89
C PHE A 195 9.24 11.03 3.12
N ILE A 196 9.63 11.67 4.22
CA ILE A 196 11.04 11.90 4.56
C ILE A 196 11.77 10.56 4.72
N VAL A 197 11.17 9.60 5.43
CA VAL A 197 11.74 8.25 5.61
C VAL A 197 11.90 7.54 4.27
N ASP A 198 10.87 7.56 3.41
CA ASP A 198 10.92 6.97 2.07
C ASP A 198 11.99 7.62 1.18
N LEU A 199 12.13 8.95 1.25
CA LEU A 199 13.13 9.70 0.51
C LEU A 199 14.55 9.31 0.95
N ILE A 200 14.82 9.31 2.27
CA ILE A 200 16.12 8.89 2.82
C ILE A 200 16.43 7.45 2.41
N TYR A 201 15.46 6.54 2.58
CA TYR A 201 15.63 5.13 2.22
C TYR A 201 15.93 4.96 0.73
N SER A 202 15.16 5.60 -0.14
CA SER A 202 15.34 5.50 -1.60
C SER A 202 16.68 6.06 -2.07
N TRP A 203 17.12 7.19 -1.50
CA TRP A 203 18.39 7.83 -1.86
C TRP A 203 19.61 7.17 -1.20
N SER A 204 19.43 6.42 -0.10
CA SER A 204 20.51 5.65 0.52
C SER A 204 21.19 4.71 -0.48
N TYR A 205 20.44 4.10 -1.40
CA TYR A 205 20.99 3.25 -2.47
C TYR A 205 21.87 4.00 -3.48
N THR A 206 21.73 5.32 -3.59
CA THR A 206 22.56 6.16 -4.47
C THR A 206 23.82 6.64 -3.76
N PHE A 207 23.71 7.10 -2.52
CA PHE A 207 24.85 7.63 -1.76
C PHE A 207 25.70 6.54 -1.11
N PHE A 208 25.08 5.44 -0.69
CA PHE A 208 25.71 4.30 -0.04
C PHE A 208 25.37 3.00 -0.80
N PRO A 209 25.87 2.84 -2.04
CA PRO A 209 25.63 1.61 -2.79
C PRO A 209 26.24 0.43 -2.03
N ALA A 210 25.41 -0.55 -1.69
CA ALA A 210 25.89 -1.82 -1.15
C ALA A 210 26.87 -2.46 -2.15
N LYS A 211 28.01 -2.96 -1.65
CA LYS A 211 29.02 -3.67 -2.44
C LYS A 211 28.47 -4.99 -2.98
#